data_AF-A0A962CTP4-F1
#
_entry.id   AF-A0A962CTP4-F1
#
_cell.length_a   1.000
_cell.length_b   1.000
_cell.length_c   1.000
_cell.angle_alpha   90.00
_cell.angle_beta   90.00
_cell.angle_gamma   90.00
#
_symmetry.space_group_name_H-M   'P 1'
#
loop_
_entity.id
_entity.type
_entity.pdbx_description
1 polymer ?
#
loop_
_entity_poly.entity_id
_entity_poly.type
_entity_poly.pdbx_seq_one_letter_code
_entity_poly.pdbx_strand_id
1 'polypeptide(L)'
;MESELLANTLQPHAMGVLILTLVALILFANDRIPLQTSSLFVLCVLILGFHVFPYQQSDGSIFPIKTFFLGFGNEALIAVCALMVAGQALVRTGAMEPIGRYLAKLWKLSPSLSLLLTLITGAVLSAFVNNTPIVVLLLPVLISVSLRTGQSTSGTLMPMGLATLLGGMATTIGTSTNLLVVKVAEDLGVPEFGMFDFILPVTITGVVAILYLWLVVPKILPDRTPPLKDTSPRMFSAAIKINKGDFADGKTLAEIREKVDGKINIQRIVRGEGLSIATLPDVVIKAGDRLIVTDTADNLREYEIELGGSLFTGEHQVDESHPLSAGDQSIAELVITSGSLLDRVRVGDARLNSKYSLTLLAVHSQGKETTATTKGIDDLIFRPGDVLLVQGTHQAIQEVKKTGSLLVLDGGEELPHTKKAPFALAVMAAVVGFAAFNIVPISISAIIGCFVLIATGCLRWRDATHALSAQVIFIIVASLALGAALMSTGGAVYLANLFVVSTYGFPPGVVLGILMFSMAILTNVISNNAAAVIGTPIAVSIAQRLGMPVEPFVLAVLFGANLSYATPMAYQTNLLVMNAGGYKFIDFVKVGVPLTIITWAMLTGMLTWIYQLY
;
A
#
# COMPACT_ATOMS: atom_id res chain seq x y z
N MET A 1 31.70 40.57 11.10
CA MET A 1 31.23 39.19 10.81
C MET A 1 31.43 38.27 12.00
N GLU A 2 32.63 38.20 12.61
CA GLU A 2 32.80 37.54 13.93
C GLU A 2 32.05 38.24 15.08
N SER A 3 31.90 39.57 15.02
CA SER A 3 31.15 40.36 16.01
C SER A 3 29.63 40.18 15.97
N GLU A 4 29.05 39.75 14.84
CA GLU A 4 27.62 39.42 14.73
C GLU A 4 27.32 37.97 15.17
N LEU A 5 28.30 37.06 15.05
CA LEU A 5 28.20 35.70 15.56
C LEU A 5 28.22 35.66 17.11
N LEU A 6 28.94 36.57 17.75
CA LEU A 6 29.03 36.66 19.21
C LEU A 6 27.91 37.49 19.86
N ALA A 7 27.16 38.28 19.08
CA ALA A 7 26.05 39.12 19.58
C ALA A 7 24.68 38.41 19.61
N ASN A 8 24.54 37.25 18.96
CA ASN A 8 23.32 36.44 19.00
C ASN A 8 23.42 35.41 20.14
N THR A 9 23.27 35.87 21.38
CA THR A 9 22.99 34.93 22.48
C THR A 9 21.68 34.23 22.17
N LEU A 10 21.77 32.95 21.83
CA LEU A 10 20.61 32.09 21.55
C LEU A 10 19.63 32.21 22.73
N GLN A 11 18.43 32.72 22.46
CA GLN A 11 17.43 32.91 23.54
C GLN A 11 17.17 31.55 24.23
N PRO A 12 16.96 31.52 25.56
CA PRO A 12 16.72 30.27 26.28
C PRO A 12 15.57 29.44 25.68
N HIS A 13 14.50 30.10 25.22
CA HIS A 13 13.39 29.46 24.51
C HIS A 13 13.83 28.87 23.17
N ALA A 14 14.66 29.57 22.39
CA ALA A 14 15.21 29.07 21.14
C ALA A 14 16.06 27.82 21.36
N MET A 15 16.91 27.84 22.37
CA MET A 15 17.73 26.69 22.76
C MET A 15 16.86 25.51 23.22
N GLY A 16 15.83 25.77 24.03
CA GLY A 16 14.88 24.75 24.47
C GLY A 16 14.14 24.09 23.31
N VAL A 17 13.65 24.89 22.36
CA VAL A 17 12.98 24.38 21.14
C VAL A 17 13.96 23.60 20.26
N LEU A 18 15.20 24.06 20.09
CA LEU A 18 16.23 23.33 19.32
C LEU A 18 16.60 21.98 19.97
N ILE A 19 16.75 21.95 21.29
CA ILE A 19 16.95 20.70 22.04
C ILE A 19 15.74 19.78 21.84
N LEU A 20 14.52 20.31 21.92
CA LEU A 20 13.32 19.53 21.68
C LEU A 20 13.24 19.00 20.24
N THR A 21 13.67 19.78 19.24
CA THR A 21 13.77 19.32 17.86
C THR A 21 14.76 18.15 17.73
N LEU A 22 15.91 18.21 18.43
CA LEU A 22 16.86 17.10 18.46
C LEU A 22 16.25 15.86 19.14
N VAL A 23 15.56 16.04 20.27
CA VAL A 23 14.84 14.97 20.96
C VAL A 23 13.75 14.38 20.06
N ALA A 24 13.00 15.21 19.34
CA ALA A 24 11.99 14.78 18.38
C ALA A 24 12.60 13.94 17.26
N LEU A 25 13.75 14.34 16.70
CA LEU A 25 14.49 13.57 15.70
C LEU A 25 14.87 12.17 16.24
N ILE A 26 15.40 12.11 17.47
CA ILE A 26 15.77 10.84 18.11
C ILE A 26 14.53 9.96 18.35
N LEU A 27 13.43 10.55 18.83
CA LEU A 27 12.18 9.84 19.08
C LEU A 27 11.51 9.35 17.77
N PHE A 28 11.62 10.12 16.69
CA PHE A 28 11.09 9.74 15.37
C PHE A 28 11.97 8.72 14.64
N ALA A 29 13.26 8.65 14.98
CA ALA A 29 14.18 7.63 14.46
C ALA A 29 14.06 6.29 15.20
N ASN A 30 13.40 6.25 16.36
CA ASN A 30 13.33 5.05 17.18
C ASN A 30 12.08 4.23 16.86
N ASP A 31 12.26 3.13 16.11
CA ASP A 31 11.20 2.21 15.71
C ASP A 31 10.44 1.55 16.87
N ARG A 32 10.98 1.59 18.10
CA ARG A 32 10.30 1.05 19.28
C ARG A 32 9.14 1.90 19.77
N ILE A 33 9.12 3.18 19.42
CA ILE A 33 8.12 4.14 19.88
C ILE A 33 7.24 4.51 18.68
N PRO A 34 5.92 4.28 18.73
CA PRO A 34 5.04 4.68 17.65
C PRO A 34 5.12 6.19 17.40
N LEU A 35 5.16 6.59 16.13
CA LEU A 35 5.32 7.99 15.72
C LEU A 35 4.24 8.90 16.32
N GLN A 36 2.98 8.45 16.40
CA GLN A 36 1.92 9.20 17.08
C GLN A 36 2.23 9.53 18.54
N THR A 37 2.89 8.62 19.26
CA THR A 37 3.27 8.80 20.67
C THR A 37 4.40 9.81 20.78
N SER A 38 5.41 9.71 19.91
CA SER A 38 6.51 10.68 19.83
C SER A 38 5.99 12.08 19.49
N SER A 39 5.08 12.19 18.53
CA SER A 39 4.47 13.47 18.14
C SER A 39 3.64 14.07 19.28
N LEU A 40 2.84 13.26 19.97
CA LEU A 40 2.08 13.70 21.13
C LEU A 40 3.01 14.17 22.27
N PHE A 41 4.11 13.46 22.51
CA PHE A 41 5.11 13.88 23.49
C PHE A 41 5.70 15.26 23.15
N VAL A 42 6.13 15.48 21.90
CA VAL A 42 6.66 16.78 21.45
C VAL A 42 5.63 17.89 21.65
N LEU A 43 4.37 17.65 21.28
CA LEU A 43 3.28 18.60 21.47
C LEU A 43 3.05 18.93 22.96
N CYS A 44 3.02 17.90 23.82
CA CYS A 44 2.88 18.08 25.27
C CYS A 44 4.04 18.88 25.87
N VAL A 45 5.28 18.62 25.46
CA VAL A 45 6.45 19.34 25.95
C VAL A 45 6.44 20.80 25.48
N LEU A 46 6.03 21.08 24.24
CA LEU A 46 5.86 22.47 23.78
C LEU A 46 4.80 23.22 24.59
N ILE A 47 3.62 22.61 24.78
CA ILE A 47 2.52 23.22 25.53
C ILE A 47 2.95 23.48 26.98
N LEU A 48 3.48 22.47 27.66
CA LEU A 48 3.91 22.60 29.05
C LEU A 48 5.09 23.58 29.17
N GLY A 49 6.06 23.50 28.27
CA GLY A 49 7.24 24.37 28.27
C GLY A 49 6.87 25.85 28.15
N PHE A 50 6.03 26.21 27.17
CA PHE A 50 5.59 27.59 26.97
C PHE A 50 4.55 28.04 28.01
N HIS A 51 3.84 27.11 28.65
CA HIS A 51 2.94 27.45 29.76
C HIS A 51 3.70 27.77 31.05
N VAL A 52 4.67 26.92 31.41
CA VAL A 52 5.51 27.13 32.62
C VAL A 52 6.48 28.30 32.42
N PHE A 53 7.00 28.49 31.21
CA PHE A 53 7.91 29.57 30.85
C PHE A 53 7.33 30.39 29.68
N PRO A 54 6.47 31.39 29.94
CA PRO A 54 5.85 32.20 28.89
C PRO A 54 6.88 32.90 28.02
N TYR A 55 6.80 32.69 26.70
CA TYR A 55 7.66 33.39 25.74
C TYR A 55 7.07 34.78 25.43
N GLN A 56 7.87 35.83 25.65
CA GLN A 56 7.54 37.18 25.21
C GLN A 56 8.12 37.41 23.82
N GLN A 57 7.25 37.74 22.86
CA GLN A 57 7.64 38.14 21.52
C GLN A 57 8.29 39.52 21.53
N SER A 58 8.91 39.88 20.41
CA SER A 58 9.61 41.16 20.19
C SER A 58 8.72 42.40 20.38
N ASP A 59 7.40 42.23 20.28
CA ASP A 59 6.38 43.27 20.47
C ASP A 59 5.89 43.40 21.92
N GLY A 60 6.43 42.59 22.85
CA GLY A 60 6.04 42.55 24.25
C GLY A 60 4.80 41.68 24.54
N SER A 61 4.18 41.09 23.51
CA SER A 61 3.06 40.17 23.67
C SER A 61 3.53 38.76 24.08
N ILE A 62 2.68 38.02 24.79
CA ILE A 62 2.98 36.63 25.17
C ILE A 62 2.54 35.72 24.04
N PHE A 63 3.43 34.80 23.62
CA PHE A 63 3.10 33.81 22.60
C PHE A 63 1.86 32.98 23.02
N PRO A 64 0.79 33.01 22.22
CA PRO A 64 -0.44 32.34 22.60
C PRO A 64 -0.30 30.81 22.48
N ILE A 65 -0.42 30.09 23.61
CA ILE A 65 -0.36 28.61 23.65
C ILE A 65 -1.41 27.97 22.73
N LYS A 66 -2.56 28.64 22.54
CA LYS A 66 -3.61 28.21 21.60
C LYS A 66 -3.07 27.95 20.18
N THR A 67 -2.00 28.63 19.78
CA THR A 67 -1.35 28.42 18.48
C THR A 67 -0.89 26.98 18.27
N PHE A 68 -0.48 26.27 19.33
CA PHE A 68 -0.10 24.86 19.22
C PHE A 68 -1.29 23.92 18.98
N PHE A 69 -2.52 24.34 19.34
CA PHE A 69 -3.74 23.57 19.07
C PHE A 69 -4.36 23.91 17.71
N LEU A 70 -4.01 25.05 17.09
CA LEU A 70 -4.55 25.45 15.78
C LEU A 70 -4.23 24.43 14.68
N GLY A 71 -3.17 23.64 14.84
CA GLY A 71 -2.84 22.55 13.93
C GLY A 71 -3.96 21.52 13.74
N PHE A 72 -4.83 21.30 14.74
CA PHE A 72 -5.97 20.37 14.62
C PHE A 72 -7.08 20.88 13.69
N GLY A 73 -7.22 22.20 13.55
CA GLY A 73 -8.18 22.84 12.65
C GLY A 73 -7.57 23.25 11.31
N ASN A 74 -6.35 22.79 11.02
CA ASN A 74 -5.63 23.19 9.82
C ASN A 74 -6.27 22.57 8.56
N GLU A 75 -6.46 23.39 7.55
CA GLU A 75 -7.11 23.01 6.29
C GLU A 75 -6.42 21.82 5.59
N ALA A 76 -5.09 21.76 5.58
CA ALA A 76 -4.37 20.67 4.93
C ALA A 76 -4.49 19.36 5.71
N LEU A 77 -4.53 19.40 7.04
CA LEU A 77 -4.79 18.21 7.85
C LEU A 77 -6.16 17.61 7.46
N ILE A 78 -7.16 18.47 7.28
CA ILE A 78 -8.49 18.06 6.85
C ILE A 78 -8.44 17.47 5.42
N ALA A 79 -7.72 18.12 4.50
CA ALA A 79 -7.52 17.61 3.14
C ALA A 79 -6.84 16.23 3.12
N VAL A 80 -5.75 16.05 3.87
CA VAL A 80 -5.04 14.77 4.01
C VAL A 80 -5.99 13.69 4.52
N CYS A 81 -6.74 13.97 5.59
CA CYS A 81 -7.71 13.02 6.16
C CYS A 81 -8.79 12.63 5.14
N ALA A 82 -9.35 13.61 4.43
CA ALA A 82 -10.35 13.37 3.39
C ALA A 82 -9.79 12.54 2.23
N LEU A 83 -8.59 12.84 1.75
CA LEU A 83 -7.93 12.09 0.68
C LEU A 83 -7.58 10.65 1.10
N MET A 84 -7.21 10.42 2.36
CA MET A 84 -7.02 9.06 2.90
C MET A 84 -8.33 8.27 2.87
N VAL A 85 -9.44 8.88 3.29
CA VAL A 85 -10.78 8.27 3.25
C VAL A 85 -11.20 7.97 1.80
N ALA A 86 -10.99 8.93 0.89
CA ALA A 86 -11.35 8.77 -0.52
C ALA A 86 -10.48 7.71 -1.22
N GLY A 87 -9.19 7.66 -0.90
CA GLY A 87 -8.27 6.58 -1.31
C GLY A 87 -8.73 5.21 -0.83
N GLN A 88 -9.21 5.09 0.41
CA GLN A 88 -9.76 3.83 0.94
C GLN A 88 -11.01 3.39 0.18
N ALA A 89 -11.83 4.33 -0.32
CA ALA A 89 -12.99 3.99 -1.13
C ALA A 89 -12.61 3.34 -2.48
N LEU A 90 -11.52 3.78 -3.13
CA LEU A 90 -11.01 3.12 -4.35
C LEU A 90 -10.62 1.67 -4.09
N VAL A 91 -9.95 1.41 -2.96
CA VAL A 91 -9.55 0.06 -2.55
C VAL A 91 -10.78 -0.80 -2.24
N ARG A 92 -11.68 -0.31 -1.39
CA ARG A 92 -12.89 -1.04 -0.95
C ARG A 92 -13.88 -1.33 -2.08
N THR A 93 -13.95 -0.47 -3.09
CA THR A 93 -14.80 -0.70 -4.26
C THR A 93 -14.16 -1.60 -5.31
N GLY A 94 -12.89 -1.98 -5.15
CA GLY A 94 -12.16 -2.77 -6.15
C GLY A 94 -11.87 -1.98 -7.43
N ALA A 95 -11.93 -0.65 -7.38
CA ALA A 95 -11.74 0.21 -8.55
C ALA A 95 -10.37 0.05 -9.21
N MET A 96 -9.38 -0.41 -8.45
CA MET A 96 -8.03 -0.63 -8.93
C MET A 96 -7.78 -2.06 -9.45
N GLU A 97 -8.67 -3.03 -9.18
CA GLU A 97 -8.50 -4.44 -9.62
C GLU A 97 -8.44 -4.64 -11.14
N PRO A 98 -9.24 -3.92 -11.98
CA PRO A 98 -9.18 -4.08 -13.43
C PRO A 98 -7.78 -3.78 -13.99
N ILE A 99 -7.08 -2.84 -13.38
CA ILE A 99 -5.72 -2.44 -13.79
C ILE A 99 -4.76 -3.62 -13.60
N GLY A 100 -4.80 -4.28 -12.45
CA GLY A 100 -3.99 -5.48 -12.19
C GLY A 100 -4.29 -6.61 -13.19
N ARG A 101 -5.56 -6.87 -13.48
CA ARG A 101 -5.96 -7.90 -14.48
C ARG A 101 -5.50 -7.55 -15.90
N TYR A 102 -5.61 -6.28 -16.30
CA TYR A 102 -5.17 -5.82 -17.61
C TYR A 102 -3.65 -5.96 -17.75
N LEU A 103 -2.88 -5.51 -16.75
CA LEU A 103 -1.44 -5.71 -16.69
C LEU A 103 -1.11 -7.20 -16.81
N ALA A 104 -1.73 -8.07 -16.01
CA ALA A 104 -1.48 -9.51 -16.05
C ALA A 104 -1.69 -10.16 -17.44
N LYS A 105 -2.62 -9.67 -18.25
CA LYS A 105 -2.83 -10.16 -19.63
C LYS A 105 -1.67 -9.78 -20.56
N LEU A 106 -1.13 -8.57 -20.42
CA LEU A 106 -0.05 -8.06 -21.27
C LEU A 106 1.28 -8.80 -21.05
N TRP A 107 1.50 -9.31 -19.84
CA TRP A 107 2.70 -10.07 -19.48
C TRP A 107 2.90 -11.35 -20.32
N LYS A 108 1.84 -11.89 -20.94
CA LYS A 108 1.95 -13.02 -21.87
C LYS A 108 2.60 -12.66 -23.21
N LEU A 109 2.59 -11.38 -23.61
CA LEU A 109 3.13 -10.93 -24.90
C LEU A 109 4.61 -10.56 -24.79
N SER A 110 4.98 -9.75 -23.79
CA SER A 110 6.38 -9.36 -23.56
C SER A 110 6.63 -8.95 -22.09
N PRO A 111 7.46 -9.71 -21.34
CA PRO A 111 7.73 -9.43 -19.93
C PRO A 111 8.36 -8.04 -19.68
N SER A 112 9.32 -7.64 -20.51
CA SER A 112 10.02 -6.36 -20.34
C SER A 112 9.12 -5.14 -20.58
N LEU A 113 8.31 -5.15 -21.64
CA LEU A 113 7.36 -4.05 -21.91
C LEU A 113 6.26 -4.00 -20.84
N SER A 114 5.84 -5.16 -20.35
CA SER A 114 4.82 -5.23 -19.30
C SER A 114 5.34 -4.71 -17.97
N LEU A 115 6.62 -4.92 -17.64
CA LEU A 115 7.27 -4.25 -16.53
C LEU A 115 7.22 -2.73 -16.73
N LEU A 116 7.65 -2.20 -17.88
CA LEU A 116 7.61 -0.76 -18.16
C LEU A 116 6.20 -0.17 -17.99
N LEU A 117 5.18 -0.81 -18.56
CA LEU A 117 3.79 -0.40 -18.40
C LEU A 117 3.33 -0.46 -16.94
N THR A 118 3.77 -1.46 -16.18
CA THR A 118 3.50 -1.56 -14.74
C THR A 118 4.15 -0.41 -13.97
N LEU A 119 5.40 -0.04 -14.29
CA LEU A 119 6.10 1.08 -13.65
C LEU A 119 5.38 2.41 -13.93
N ILE A 120 5.03 2.67 -15.19
CA ILE A 120 4.31 3.89 -15.59
C ILE A 120 2.94 3.94 -14.93
N THR A 121 2.19 2.83 -14.97
CA THR A 121 0.86 2.77 -14.36
C THR A 121 0.93 2.96 -12.85
N GLY A 122 1.88 2.30 -12.18
CA GLY A 122 2.12 2.46 -10.76
C GLY A 122 2.46 3.90 -10.39
N ALA A 123 3.36 4.54 -11.13
CA ALA A 123 3.74 5.93 -10.90
C ALA A 123 2.55 6.90 -11.11
N VAL A 124 1.81 6.75 -12.21
CA VAL A 124 0.65 7.61 -12.50
C VAL A 124 -0.45 7.44 -11.46
N LEU A 125 -0.75 6.21 -11.03
CA LEU A 125 -1.73 5.99 -9.96
C LEU A 125 -1.26 6.60 -8.64
N SER A 126 0.03 6.48 -8.32
CA SER A 126 0.62 7.05 -7.11
C SER A 126 0.59 8.56 -7.07
N ALA A 127 0.58 9.22 -8.24
CA ALA A 127 0.43 10.67 -8.33
C ALA A 127 -0.94 11.17 -7.83
N PHE A 128 -1.92 10.29 -7.63
CA PHE A 128 -3.27 10.68 -7.17
C PHE A 128 -3.77 9.88 -5.96
N VAL A 129 -3.16 8.75 -5.67
CA VAL A 129 -3.53 7.85 -4.58
C VAL A 129 -2.30 7.53 -3.76
N ASN A 130 -2.43 7.49 -2.43
CA ASN A 130 -1.33 7.12 -1.56
C ASN A 130 -0.67 5.79 -1.98
N ASN A 131 0.66 5.74 -1.83
CA ASN A 131 1.51 4.64 -2.30
C ASN A 131 1.09 3.25 -1.76
N THR A 132 0.69 3.15 -0.49
CA THR A 132 0.45 1.87 0.20
C THR A 132 -0.66 1.02 -0.43
N PRO A 133 -1.89 1.54 -0.65
CA PRO A 133 -2.93 0.87 -1.42
C PRO A 133 -2.48 0.25 -2.75
N ILE A 134 -1.68 1.00 -3.51
CA ILE A 134 -1.24 0.60 -4.85
C ILE A 134 -0.28 -0.58 -4.75
N VAL A 135 0.71 -0.49 -3.87
CA VAL A 135 1.68 -1.56 -3.65
C VAL A 135 0.98 -2.82 -3.15
N VAL A 136 0.10 -2.70 -2.15
CA VAL A 136 -0.66 -3.85 -1.60
C VAL A 136 -1.49 -4.56 -2.67
N LEU A 137 -2.10 -3.81 -3.57
CA LEU A 137 -2.86 -4.36 -4.70
C LEU A 137 -1.97 -5.02 -5.75
N LEU A 138 -0.87 -4.37 -6.13
CA LEU A 138 -0.02 -4.84 -7.23
C LEU A 138 0.89 -6.00 -6.83
N LEU A 139 1.29 -6.11 -5.54
CA LEU A 139 2.12 -7.20 -5.03
C LEU A 139 1.57 -8.60 -5.39
N PRO A 140 0.34 -8.99 -4.99
CA PRO A 140 -0.18 -10.33 -5.28
C PRO A 140 -0.37 -10.58 -6.78
N VAL A 141 -0.76 -9.55 -7.54
CA VAL A 141 -0.92 -9.63 -8.99
C VAL A 141 0.42 -9.91 -9.67
N LEU A 142 1.46 -9.15 -9.33
CA LEU A 142 2.79 -9.32 -9.92
C LEU A 142 3.44 -10.63 -9.48
N ILE A 143 3.28 -11.05 -8.23
CA ILE A 143 3.74 -12.36 -7.76
C ILE A 143 3.07 -13.48 -8.56
N SER A 144 1.74 -13.45 -8.70
CA SER A 144 0.99 -14.45 -9.47
C SER A 144 1.45 -14.52 -10.92
N VAL A 145 1.66 -13.36 -11.56
CA VAL A 145 2.11 -13.27 -12.94
C VAL A 145 3.55 -13.77 -13.10
N SER A 146 4.47 -13.39 -12.20
CA SER A 146 5.85 -13.87 -12.22
C SER A 146 5.91 -15.39 -12.07
N LEU A 147 5.13 -15.98 -11.16
CA LEU A 147 5.04 -17.43 -10.98
C LEU A 147 4.50 -18.15 -12.22
N ARG A 148 3.43 -17.62 -12.85
CA ARG A 148 2.83 -18.21 -14.06
C ARG A 148 3.73 -18.11 -15.29
N THR A 149 4.59 -17.10 -15.37
CA THR A 149 5.46 -16.84 -16.51
C THR A 149 6.88 -17.34 -16.31
N GLY A 150 7.21 -17.87 -15.13
CA GLY A 150 8.57 -18.31 -14.77
C GLY A 150 9.57 -17.16 -14.65
N GLN A 151 9.10 -15.93 -14.49
CA GLN A 151 9.93 -14.73 -14.37
C GLN A 151 10.33 -14.45 -12.92
N SER A 152 11.43 -13.73 -12.74
CA SER A 152 11.90 -13.29 -11.43
C SER A 152 10.92 -12.30 -10.80
N THR A 153 10.28 -12.69 -9.69
CA THR A 153 9.49 -11.79 -8.82
C THR A 153 10.37 -10.66 -8.29
N SER A 154 11.59 -11.00 -7.87
CA SER A 154 12.55 -10.03 -7.37
C SER A 154 12.99 -8.99 -8.41
N GLY A 155 12.97 -9.32 -9.70
CA GLY A 155 13.23 -8.35 -10.78
C GLY A 155 12.10 -7.34 -11.02
N THR A 156 10.93 -7.52 -10.40
CA THR A 156 9.70 -6.79 -10.72
C THR A 156 9.19 -5.95 -9.55
N LEU A 157 9.17 -6.51 -8.34
CA LEU A 157 8.50 -5.89 -7.18
C LEU A 157 9.20 -4.63 -6.68
N MET A 158 10.53 -4.63 -6.56
CA MET A 158 11.32 -3.46 -6.15
C MET A 158 11.21 -2.31 -7.17
N PRO A 159 11.42 -2.52 -8.49
CA PRO A 159 11.15 -1.48 -9.48
C PRO A 159 9.75 -0.88 -9.37
N MET A 160 8.71 -1.70 -9.25
CA MET A 160 7.34 -1.22 -9.10
C MET A 160 7.18 -0.37 -7.84
N GLY A 161 7.66 -0.83 -6.69
CA GLY A 161 7.62 -0.07 -5.44
C GLY A 161 8.31 1.29 -5.55
N LEU A 162 9.53 1.33 -6.10
CA LEU A 162 10.28 2.58 -6.28
C LEU A 162 9.61 3.52 -7.31
N ALA A 163 8.98 2.97 -8.35
CA ALA A 163 8.20 3.76 -9.31
C ALA A 163 6.95 4.38 -8.68
N THR A 164 6.28 3.67 -7.76
CA THR A 164 5.15 4.26 -7.00
C THR A 164 5.61 5.43 -6.14
N LEU A 165 6.75 5.31 -5.43
CA LEU A 165 7.31 6.42 -4.65
C LEU A 165 7.63 7.65 -5.51
N LEU A 166 8.28 7.41 -6.67
CA LEU A 166 8.60 8.45 -7.65
C LEU A 166 7.34 9.16 -8.17
N GLY A 167 6.29 8.39 -8.47
CA GLY A 167 5.00 8.93 -8.92
C GLY A 167 4.29 9.76 -7.84
N GLY A 168 4.33 9.32 -6.58
CA GLY A 168 3.72 10.03 -5.46
C GLY A 168 4.37 11.39 -5.21
N MET A 169 5.65 11.55 -5.56
CA MET A 169 6.35 12.82 -5.48
C MET A 169 5.87 13.88 -6.50
N ALA A 170 5.13 13.48 -7.55
CA ALA A 170 4.82 14.35 -8.69
C ALA A 170 3.72 15.39 -8.45
N THR A 171 2.87 15.18 -7.44
CA THR A 171 1.75 16.10 -7.13
C THR A 171 1.68 16.38 -5.65
N THR A 172 0.97 17.45 -5.28
CA THR A 172 0.71 17.77 -3.86
C THR A 172 0.00 16.62 -3.15
N ILE A 173 -0.92 15.92 -3.81
CA ILE A 173 -1.76 14.86 -3.22
C ILE A 173 -1.02 13.52 -3.09
N GLY A 174 -0.06 13.24 -3.95
CA GLY A 174 0.48 11.89 -4.14
C GLY A 174 1.05 11.27 -2.85
N THR A 175 1.60 12.08 -1.95
CA THR A 175 2.02 11.61 -0.62
C THR A 175 1.63 12.57 0.50
N SER A 176 1.44 12.01 1.70
CA SER A 176 1.24 12.80 2.93
C SER A 176 2.39 13.77 3.21
N THR A 177 3.61 13.42 2.79
CA THR A 177 4.80 14.26 2.94
C THR A 177 4.67 15.56 2.13
N ASN A 178 4.14 15.49 0.92
CA ASN A 178 4.01 16.64 0.03
C ASN A 178 3.00 17.65 0.59
N LEU A 179 1.81 17.17 1.00
CA LEU A 179 0.80 17.99 1.66
C LEU A 179 1.36 18.69 2.91
N LEU A 180 2.19 17.98 3.68
CA LEU A 180 2.82 18.52 4.88
C LEU A 180 3.82 19.63 4.56
N VAL A 181 4.72 19.43 3.59
CA VAL A 181 5.69 20.46 3.20
C VAL A 181 5.01 21.70 2.66
N VAL A 182 4.08 21.52 1.72
CA VAL A 182 3.32 22.63 1.11
C VAL A 182 2.57 23.41 2.17
N LYS A 183 1.92 22.72 3.13
CA LYS A 183 1.19 23.43 4.19
C LYS A 183 2.10 24.16 5.16
N VAL A 184 3.18 23.52 5.62
CA VAL A 184 4.13 24.19 6.51
C VAL A 184 4.70 25.42 5.82
N ALA A 185 4.96 25.37 4.51
CA ALA A 185 5.40 26.54 3.77
C ALA A 185 4.33 27.64 3.71
N GLU A 186 3.08 27.29 3.42
CA GLU A 186 1.94 28.22 3.39
C GLU A 186 1.74 28.93 4.74
N ASP A 187 1.78 28.18 5.85
CA ASP A 187 1.65 28.72 7.21
C ASP A 187 2.82 29.64 7.58
N LEU A 188 3.94 29.57 6.85
CA LEU A 188 5.10 30.46 6.97
C LEU A 188 5.05 31.66 6.01
N GLY A 189 3.93 31.85 5.30
CA GLY A 189 3.70 32.97 4.39
C GLY A 189 4.21 32.75 2.96
N VAL A 190 4.56 31.52 2.60
CA VAL A 190 4.83 31.15 1.20
C VAL A 190 3.49 31.07 0.45
N PRO A 191 3.39 31.54 -0.80
CA PRO A 191 2.18 31.34 -1.61
C PRO A 191 1.76 29.87 -1.65
N GLU A 192 0.45 29.62 -1.69
CA GLU A 192 -0.10 28.27 -1.79
C GLU A 192 0.40 27.60 -3.08
N PHE A 193 0.93 26.38 -2.95
CA PHE A 193 1.34 25.58 -4.09
C PHE A 193 0.10 24.92 -4.72
N GLY A 194 -0.11 25.18 -6.01
CA GLY A 194 -1.05 24.45 -6.82
C GLY A 194 -0.71 22.97 -6.92
N MET A 195 -1.70 22.16 -7.30
CA MET A 195 -1.57 20.69 -7.36
C MET A 195 -0.43 20.21 -8.28
N PHE A 196 -0.14 20.98 -9.34
CA PHE A 196 0.78 20.59 -10.42
C PHE A 196 2.00 21.51 -10.56
N ASP A 197 2.23 22.43 -9.63
CA ASP A 197 3.27 23.46 -9.76
C ASP A 197 4.68 22.86 -9.94
N PHE A 198 4.91 21.70 -9.31
CA PHE A 198 6.19 21.00 -9.36
C PHE A 198 6.14 19.67 -10.14
N ILE A 199 5.11 19.44 -10.96
CA ILE A 199 4.99 18.20 -11.75
C ILE A 199 6.05 18.11 -12.84
N LEU A 200 6.43 19.24 -13.44
CA LEU A 200 7.38 19.30 -14.55
C LEU A 200 8.77 18.76 -14.17
N PRO A 201 9.45 19.26 -13.11
CA PRO A 201 10.77 18.74 -12.72
C PRO A 201 10.71 17.26 -12.33
N VAL A 202 9.61 16.82 -11.70
CA VAL A 202 9.43 15.41 -11.31
C VAL A 202 9.19 14.52 -12.53
N THR A 203 8.42 14.96 -13.53
CA THR A 203 8.14 14.15 -14.73
C THR A 203 9.40 13.93 -15.56
N ILE A 204 10.19 14.97 -15.79
CA ILE A 204 11.44 14.88 -16.55
C ILE A 204 12.42 13.95 -15.84
N THR A 205 12.61 14.15 -14.53
CA THR A 205 13.43 13.26 -13.70
C THR A 205 12.86 11.84 -13.69
N GLY A 206 11.54 11.73 -13.66
CA GLY A 206 10.81 10.49 -13.57
C GLY A 206 10.98 9.60 -14.80
N VAL A 207 11.08 10.19 -15.99
CA VAL A 207 11.42 9.44 -17.22
C VAL A 207 12.79 8.76 -17.06
N VAL A 208 13.81 9.51 -16.61
CA VAL A 208 15.17 8.96 -16.42
C VAL A 208 15.18 7.89 -15.34
N ALA A 209 14.50 8.14 -14.22
CA ALA A 209 14.36 7.18 -13.12
C ALA A 209 13.62 5.90 -13.55
N ILE A 210 12.52 6.00 -14.29
CA ILE A 210 11.78 4.85 -14.84
C ILE A 210 12.65 4.06 -15.82
N LEU A 211 13.42 4.73 -16.67
CA LEU A 211 14.36 4.04 -17.58
C LEU A 211 15.42 3.26 -16.80
N TYR A 212 15.96 3.82 -15.71
CA TYR A 212 16.87 3.10 -14.80
C TYR A 212 16.18 1.89 -14.15
N LEU A 213 14.98 2.08 -13.59
CA LEU A 213 14.18 1.02 -12.96
C LEU A 213 13.78 -0.09 -13.93
N TRP A 214 13.61 0.23 -15.21
CA TRP A 214 13.23 -0.71 -16.26
C TRP A 214 14.42 -1.46 -16.86
N LEU A 215 15.51 -0.75 -17.19
CA LEU A 215 16.62 -1.32 -17.97
C LEU A 215 17.77 -1.86 -17.12
N VAL A 216 18.02 -1.25 -15.96
CA VAL A 216 19.22 -1.47 -15.16
C VAL A 216 18.89 -2.32 -13.94
N VAL A 217 17.84 -1.97 -13.19
CA VAL A 217 17.51 -2.65 -11.93
C VAL A 217 17.24 -4.15 -12.08
N PRO A 218 16.46 -4.62 -13.07
CA PRO A 218 16.20 -6.06 -13.23
C PRO A 218 17.47 -6.86 -13.54
N LYS A 219 18.54 -6.21 -14.05
CA LYS A 219 19.83 -6.85 -14.35
C LYS A 219 20.77 -6.86 -13.14
N ILE A 220 20.61 -5.94 -12.21
CA ILE A 220 21.48 -5.78 -11.04
C ILE A 220 20.99 -6.61 -9.84
N LEU A 221 19.68 -6.81 -9.76
CA LEU A 221 19.05 -7.54 -8.67
C LEU A 221 19.34 -9.04 -8.76
N PRO A 222 19.72 -9.68 -7.63
CA PRO A 222 19.85 -11.14 -7.59
C PRO A 222 18.47 -11.78 -7.64
N ASP A 223 18.36 -12.93 -8.31
CA ASP A 223 17.14 -13.73 -8.26
C ASP A 223 16.89 -14.22 -6.83
N ARG A 224 15.84 -13.68 -6.20
CA ARG A 224 15.34 -14.13 -4.91
C ARG A 224 14.06 -14.90 -5.12
N THR A 225 13.99 -16.08 -4.51
CA THR A 225 12.71 -16.74 -4.31
C THR A 225 11.99 -16.04 -3.17
N PRO A 226 10.74 -15.59 -3.35
CA PRO A 226 9.95 -15.08 -2.26
C PRO A 226 9.91 -16.12 -1.12
N PRO A 227 9.95 -15.71 0.16
CA PRO A 227 9.63 -16.60 1.26
C PRO A 227 8.13 -16.92 1.16
N LEU A 228 7.79 -17.87 0.29
CA LEU A 228 6.44 -18.35 0.12
C LEU A 228 5.99 -18.99 1.44
N LYS A 229 5.10 -18.31 2.17
CA LYS A 229 3.99 -19.04 2.79
C LYS A 229 3.12 -19.47 1.62
N ASP A 230 3.36 -20.69 1.14
CA ASP A 230 2.56 -21.46 0.20
C ASP A 230 1.49 -20.65 -0.56
N THR A 231 1.95 -19.82 -1.50
CA THR A 231 1.10 -19.02 -2.39
C THR A 231 1.03 -19.64 -3.78
N SER A 232 1.21 -20.97 -3.83
CA SER A 232 0.78 -21.78 -4.96
C SER A 232 -0.66 -21.37 -5.27
N PRO A 233 -1.02 -20.99 -6.52
CA PRO A 233 -2.40 -20.72 -6.87
C PRO A 233 -3.23 -21.92 -6.42
N ARG A 234 -4.16 -21.69 -5.49
CA ARG A 234 -4.90 -22.76 -4.82
C ARG A 234 -5.67 -23.53 -5.90
N MET A 235 -5.29 -24.79 -6.11
CA MET A 235 -5.89 -25.66 -7.10
C MET A 235 -7.14 -26.27 -6.48
N PHE A 236 -8.28 -26.11 -7.13
CA PHE A 236 -9.56 -26.66 -6.70
C PHE A 236 -9.89 -27.86 -7.57
N SER A 237 -10.33 -28.96 -6.94
CA SER A 237 -10.85 -30.12 -7.68
C SER A 237 -12.37 -30.05 -7.70
N ALA A 238 -12.97 -30.09 -8.90
CA ALA A 238 -14.41 -30.02 -9.11
C ALA A 238 -14.88 -31.09 -10.11
N ALA A 239 -16.15 -31.45 -10.04
CA ALA A 239 -16.78 -32.35 -10.99
C ALA A 239 -17.65 -31.55 -11.96
N ILE A 240 -17.33 -31.57 -13.26
CA ILE A 240 -18.14 -30.99 -14.32
C ILE A 240 -19.02 -32.10 -14.88
N LYS A 241 -20.33 -32.02 -14.63
CA LYS A 241 -21.30 -32.96 -15.20
C LYS A 241 -21.70 -32.49 -16.60
N ILE A 242 -21.58 -33.37 -17.58
CA ILE A 242 -21.95 -33.05 -18.96
C ILE A 242 -23.46 -33.14 -19.14
N ASN A 243 -24.06 -32.05 -19.61
CA ASN A 243 -25.49 -31.96 -19.89
C ASN A 243 -25.81 -32.58 -21.25
N LYS A 244 -27.08 -32.98 -21.42
CA LYS A 244 -27.54 -33.65 -22.63
C LYS A 244 -27.73 -32.63 -23.77
N GLY A 245 -27.08 -32.85 -24.90
CA GLY A 245 -27.17 -31.97 -26.08
C GLY A 245 -26.22 -30.76 -26.09
N ASP A 246 -25.36 -30.63 -25.07
CA ASP A 246 -24.31 -29.62 -25.03
C ASP A 246 -23.03 -30.06 -25.76
N PHE A 247 -22.08 -29.14 -25.96
CA PHE A 247 -20.90 -29.34 -26.82
C PHE A 247 -20.12 -30.62 -26.52
N ALA A 248 -19.99 -31.01 -25.25
CA ALA A 248 -19.20 -32.17 -24.83
C ALA A 248 -19.92 -33.52 -24.99
N ASP A 249 -21.22 -33.53 -25.31
CA ASP A 249 -22.00 -34.77 -25.51
C ASP A 249 -21.68 -35.40 -26.88
N GLY A 250 -21.12 -36.61 -26.88
CA GLY A 250 -20.74 -37.35 -28.08
C GLY A 250 -19.37 -36.99 -28.66
N LYS A 251 -18.61 -36.12 -28.01
CA LYS A 251 -17.25 -35.76 -28.44
C LYS A 251 -16.17 -36.59 -27.78
N THR A 252 -15.02 -36.66 -28.44
CA THR A 252 -13.81 -37.28 -27.89
C THR A 252 -13.14 -36.38 -26.86
N LEU A 253 -12.40 -36.97 -25.93
CA LEU A 253 -11.61 -36.24 -24.95
C LEU A 253 -10.56 -35.33 -25.60
N ALA A 254 -10.02 -35.72 -26.76
CA ALA A 254 -9.10 -34.91 -27.55
C ALA A 254 -9.75 -33.59 -28.03
N GLU A 255 -10.96 -33.66 -28.59
CA GLU A 255 -11.71 -32.48 -29.06
C GLU A 255 -12.13 -31.56 -27.91
N ILE A 256 -12.45 -32.13 -26.74
CA ILE A 256 -12.74 -31.37 -25.52
C ILE A 256 -11.49 -30.64 -25.03
N ARG A 257 -10.32 -31.29 -25.05
CA ARG A 257 -9.06 -30.63 -24.68
C ARG A 257 -8.69 -29.53 -25.67
N GLU A 258 -8.89 -29.75 -26.96
CA GLU A 258 -8.59 -28.75 -28.00
C GLU A 258 -9.47 -27.50 -27.87
N LYS A 259 -10.75 -27.66 -27.51
CA LYS A 259 -11.68 -26.55 -27.28
C LYS A 259 -11.21 -25.58 -26.19
N VAL A 260 -10.46 -26.08 -25.21
CA VAL A 260 -10.00 -25.37 -24.01
C VAL A 260 -8.48 -25.15 -24.05
N ASP A 261 -7.89 -25.00 -25.25
CA ASP A 261 -6.45 -24.78 -25.48
C ASP A 261 -5.51 -25.82 -24.81
N GLY A 262 -5.99 -27.04 -24.56
CA GLY A 262 -5.22 -28.08 -23.88
C GLY A 262 -4.94 -27.82 -22.39
N LYS A 263 -5.57 -26.82 -21.78
CA LYS A 263 -5.32 -26.41 -20.39
C LYS A 263 -6.06 -27.27 -19.36
N ILE A 264 -7.15 -27.93 -19.77
CA ILE A 264 -8.00 -28.69 -18.86
C ILE A 264 -7.34 -29.99 -18.39
N ASN A 265 -7.00 -30.06 -17.10
CA ASN A 265 -6.44 -31.26 -16.50
C ASN A 265 -7.54 -32.18 -15.93
N ILE A 266 -8.05 -33.06 -16.80
CA ILE A 266 -9.05 -34.07 -16.45
C ILE A 266 -8.34 -35.25 -15.79
N GLN A 267 -8.54 -35.43 -14.49
CA GLN A 267 -7.94 -36.52 -13.72
C GLN A 267 -8.66 -37.85 -13.93
N ARG A 268 -9.99 -37.79 -14.03
CA ARG A 268 -10.85 -38.97 -14.12
C ARG A 268 -12.18 -38.61 -14.77
N ILE A 269 -12.75 -39.56 -15.49
CA ILE A 269 -14.12 -39.50 -15.99
C ILE A 269 -14.93 -40.53 -15.20
N VAL A 270 -16.04 -40.12 -14.58
CA VAL A 270 -16.96 -41.02 -13.86
C VAL A 270 -18.26 -41.12 -14.64
N ARG A 271 -18.63 -42.35 -15.01
CA ARG A 271 -19.86 -42.67 -15.75
C ARG A 271 -20.81 -43.48 -14.88
N GLY A 272 -22.06 -43.00 -14.74
CA GLY A 272 -23.09 -43.68 -13.93
C GLY A 272 -22.73 -43.81 -12.45
N GLU A 273 -23.16 -44.89 -11.81
CA GLU A 273 -22.89 -45.19 -10.40
C GLU A 273 -21.47 -45.76 -10.20
N GLY A 274 -20.45 -44.92 -10.41
CA GLY A 274 -19.08 -45.19 -9.95
C GLY A 274 -18.12 -45.83 -10.96
N LEU A 275 -18.47 -45.93 -12.24
CA LEU A 275 -17.55 -46.46 -13.26
C LEU A 275 -16.48 -45.41 -13.61
N SER A 276 -15.23 -45.66 -13.24
CA SER A 276 -14.08 -44.82 -13.61
C SER A 276 -13.57 -45.19 -15.00
N ILE A 277 -13.61 -44.23 -15.93
CA ILE A 277 -13.09 -44.39 -17.28
C ILE A 277 -11.69 -43.77 -17.35
N ALA A 278 -10.76 -44.45 -18.02
CA ALA A 278 -9.42 -43.95 -18.27
C ALA A 278 -9.46 -42.71 -19.18
N THR A 279 -8.58 -41.74 -18.94
CA THR A 279 -8.53 -40.47 -19.69
C THR A 279 -7.73 -40.61 -20.98
N LEU A 280 -8.14 -41.51 -21.87
CA LEU A 280 -7.50 -41.68 -23.18
C LEU A 280 -8.09 -40.68 -24.21
N PRO A 281 -7.29 -40.17 -25.17
CA PRO A 281 -7.74 -39.14 -26.11
C PRO A 281 -8.96 -39.52 -26.96
N ASP A 282 -9.13 -40.80 -27.23
CA ASP A 282 -10.17 -41.43 -28.04
C ASP A 282 -11.48 -41.72 -27.27
N VAL A 283 -11.51 -41.46 -25.95
CA VAL A 283 -12.71 -41.70 -25.14
C VAL A 283 -13.81 -40.72 -25.50
N VAL A 284 -14.95 -41.26 -25.90
CA VAL A 284 -16.17 -40.50 -26.18
C VAL A 284 -16.92 -40.20 -24.88
N ILE A 285 -17.10 -38.92 -24.60
CA ILE A 285 -17.85 -38.40 -23.45
C ILE A 285 -19.34 -38.42 -23.77
N LYS A 286 -20.17 -38.79 -22.79
CA LYS A 286 -21.62 -38.91 -22.92
C LYS A 286 -22.32 -38.01 -21.90
N ALA A 287 -23.53 -37.57 -22.23
CA ALA A 287 -24.42 -36.92 -21.28
C ALA A 287 -24.52 -37.70 -19.96
N GLY A 288 -24.33 -37.00 -18.84
CA GLY A 288 -24.30 -37.58 -17.50
C GLY A 288 -22.93 -38.00 -16.99
N ASP A 289 -21.89 -38.01 -17.83
CA ASP A 289 -20.51 -38.21 -17.38
C ASP A 289 -20.08 -37.04 -16.49
N ARG A 290 -19.30 -37.34 -15.45
CA ARG A 290 -18.68 -36.35 -14.56
C ARG A 290 -17.18 -36.30 -14.81
N LEU A 291 -16.70 -35.19 -15.33
CA LEU A 291 -15.29 -34.91 -15.52
C LEU A 291 -14.71 -34.35 -14.23
N ILE A 292 -13.77 -35.05 -13.60
CA ILE A 292 -13.05 -34.56 -12.43
C ILE A 292 -11.88 -33.73 -12.92
N VAL A 293 -11.94 -32.43 -12.66
CA VAL A 293 -10.96 -31.44 -13.14
C VAL A 293 -10.33 -30.75 -11.94
N THR A 294 -9.02 -30.55 -11.98
CA THR A 294 -8.32 -29.78 -10.94
C THR A 294 -7.67 -28.55 -11.55
N ASP A 295 -8.18 -27.38 -11.19
CA ASP A 295 -7.69 -26.08 -11.67
C ASP A 295 -8.07 -24.93 -10.73
N THR A 296 -7.65 -23.71 -11.05
CA THR A 296 -8.07 -22.49 -10.36
C THR A 296 -9.58 -22.23 -10.54
N ALA A 297 -10.20 -21.54 -9.56
CA ALA A 297 -11.64 -21.29 -9.57
C ALA A 297 -12.13 -20.53 -10.82
N ASP A 298 -11.31 -19.62 -11.36
CA ASP A 298 -11.63 -18.88 -12.59
C ASP A 298 -11.65 -19.81 -13.81
N ASN A 299 -10.66 -20.71 -13.93
CA ASN A 299 -10.59 -21.68 -15.02
C ASN A 299 -11.73 -22.71 -14.94
N LEU A 300 -12.11 -23.17 -13.75
CA LEU A 300 -13.23 -24.10 -13.59
C LEU A 300 -14.56 -23.52 -14.07
N ARG A 301 -14.81 -22.22 -13.83
CA ARG A 301 -15.99 -21.52 -14.38
C ARG A 301 -15.92 -21.35 -15.89
N GLU A 302 -14.73 -21.08 -16.42
CA GLU A 302 -14.51 -21.00 -17.87
C GLU A 302 -14.84 -22.35 -18.53
N TYR A 303 -14.41 -23.46 -17.92
CA TYR A 303 -14.70 -24.82 -18.40
C TYR A 303 -16.19 -25.17 -18.34
N GLU A 304 -16.91 -24.70 -17.32
CA GLU A 304 -18.37 -24.86 -17.23
C GLU A 304 -19.08 -24.28 -18.45
N ILE A 305 -18.72 -23.04 -18.80
CA ILE A 305 -19.32 -22.27 -19.89
C ILE A 305 -18.93 -22.87 -21.24
N GLU A 306 -17.64 -23.18 -21.45
CA GLU A 306 -17.14 -23.66 -22.74
C GLU A 306 -17.58 -25.09 -23.06
N LEU A 307 -17.75 -25.94 -22.05
CA LEU A 307 -18.15 -27.34 -22.22
C LEU A 307 -19.68 -27.55 -22.14
N GLY A 308 -20.44 -26.54 -21.72
CA GLY A 308 -21.88 -26.67 -21.46
C GLY A 308 -22.16 -27.64 -20.30
N GLY A 309 -21.32 -27.62 -19.27
CA GLY A 309 -21.44 -28.49 -18.11
C GLY A 309 -22.14 -27.81 -16.94
N SER A 310 -22.46 -28.57 -15.91
CA SER A 310 -22.86 -28.04 -14.60
C SER A 310 -21.84 -28.46 -13.55
N LEU A 311 -21.34 -27.49 -12.76
CA LEU A 311 -20.42 -27.80 -11.66
C LEU A 311 -21.15 -28.48 -10.49
N PHE A 312 -20.53 -29.52 -9.95
CA PHE A 312 -20.96 -30.23 -8.74
C PHE A 312 -19.86 -30.17 -7.68
N THR A 313 -20.27 -30.02 -6.42
CA THR A 313 -19.40 -30.20 -5.24
C THR A 313 -19.95 -31.36 -4.42
N GLY A 314 -19.30 -32.53 -4.49
CA GLY A 314 -19.83 -33.76 -3.89
C GLY A 314 -21.09 -34.26 -4.60
N GLU A 315 -22.20 -34.39 -3.86
CA GLU A 315 -23.49 -34.90 -4.39
C GLU A 315 -24.53 -33.82 -4.73
N HIS A 316 -24.25 -32.54 -4.42
CA HIS A 316 -25.24 -31.47 -4.59
C HIS A 316 -25.01 -30.67 -5.89
N GLN A 317 -26.11 -30.46 -6.62
CA GLN A 317 -26.18 -29.58 -7.81
C GLN A 317 -26.30 -28.12 -7.35
N VAL A 318 -25.55 -27.23 -7.98
CA VAL A 318 -25.73 -25.78 -7.80
C VAL A 318 -26.98 -25.33 -8.57
N ASP A 319 -28.00 -24.79 -7.89
CA ASP A 319 -29.36 -24.48 -8.42
C ASP A 319 -29.93 -23.21 -7.74
N GLU A 320 -31.03 -22.60 -8.22
CA GLU A 320 -31.74 -21.48 -7.57
C GLU A 320 -32.22 -21.78 -6.13
N SER A 321 -32.42 -23.05 -5.76
CA SER A 321 -32.68 -23.46 -4.36
C SER A 321 -31.41 -23.64 -3.51
N HIS A 322 -30.26 -23.83 -4.16
CA HIS A 322 -28.90 -23.88 -3.60
C HIS A 322 -27.97 -22.97 -4.40
N PRO A 323 -28.26 -21.66 -4.46
CA PRO A 323 -27.55 -20.77 -5.36
C PRO A 323 -26.12 -20.64 -4.88
N LEU A 324 -25.20 -20.32 -5.80
CA LEU A 324 -23.96 -19.62 -5.46
C LEU A 324 -24.32 -18.21 -4.95
N SER A 325 -25.03 -18.14 -3.83
CA SER A 325 -25.31 -16.90 -3.14
C SER A 325 -24.12 -16.58 -2.27
N ALA A 326 -23.34 -15.62 -2.74
CA ALA A 326 -22.49 -14.77 -1.91
C ALA A 326 -23.37 -13.90 -0.99
N GLY A 327 -24.07 -14.55 -0.07
CA GLY A 327 -24.81 -13.95 1.03
C GLY A 327 -24.52 -14.74 2.29
N ASP A 328 -23.62 -14.22 3.11
CA ASP A 328 -23.23 -14.68 4.46
C ASP A 328 -22.46 -15.98 4.64
N GLN A 329 -22.19 -16.78 3.59
CA GLN A 329 -21.29 -17.94 3.67
C GLN A 329 -19.83 -17.51 3.45
N SER A 330 -18.96 -17.75 4.44
CA SER A 330 -17.52 -17.47 4.37
C SER A 330 -16.71 -18.74 4.64
N ILE A 331 -15.58 -18.87 3.96
CA ILE A 331 -14.59 -19.92 4.22
C ILE A 331 -13.60 -19.37 5.24
N ALA A 332 -13.25 -20.17 6.24
CA ALA A 332 -12.28 -19.82 7.27
C ALA A 332 -11.28 -20.95 7.48
N GLU A 333 -10.03 -20.56 7.74
CA GLU A 333 -9.00 -21.48 8.18
C GLU A 333 -8.99 -21.51 9.71
N LEU A 334 -9.13 -22.69 10.32
CA LEU A 334 -9.11 -22.90 11.76
C LEU A 334 -7.91 -23.75 12.14
N VAL A 335 -7.08 -23.28 13.06
CA VAL A 335 -6.00 -24.08 13.64
C VAL A 335 -6.48 -24.71 14.92
N ILE A 336 -6.24 -26.01 15.04
CA ILE A 336 -6.46 -26.75 16.27
C ILE A 336 -5.35 -26.38 17.26
N THR A 337 -5.71 -25.78 18.39
CA THR A 337 -4.77 -25.42 19.45
C THR A 337 -4.70 -26.54 20.50
N SER A 338 -3.65 -26.57 21.32
CA SER A 338 -3.44 -27.60 22.36
C SER A 338 -4.50 -27.63 23.47
N GLY A 339 -5.44 -26.68 23.47
CA GLY A 339 -6.60 -26.63 24.38
C GLY A 339 -7.94 -26.86 23.67
N SER A 340 -7.93 -27.29 22.41
CA SER A 340 -9.15 -27.49 21.63
C SER A 340 -9.91 -28.74 22.08
N LEU A 341 -11.24 -28.66 22.13
CA LEU A 341 -12.11 -29.84 22.28
C LEU A 341 -12.04 -30.79 21.07
N LEU A 342 -11.37 -30.36 19.98
CA LEU A 342 -11.10 -31.18 18.82
C LEU A 342 -9.71 -31.85 18.89
N ASP A 343 -8.92 -31.63 19.94
CA ASP A 343 -7.64 -32.32 20.12
C ASP A 343 -7.86 -33.84 20.29
N ARG A 344 -7.17 -34.63 19.47
CA ARG A 344 -7.27 -36.09 19.40
C ARG A 344 -8.66 -36.64 19.12
N VAL A 345 -9.55 -35.81 18.57
CA VAL A 345 -10.87 -36.24 18.11
C VAL A 345 -10.78 -36.68 16.67
N ARG A 346 -11.46 -37.78 16.36
CA ARG A 346 -11.60 -38.31 15.02
C ARG A 346 -12.54 -37.41 14.20
N VAL A 347 -12.21 -37.10 12.93
CA VAL A 347 -12.98 -36.14 12.10
C VAL A 347 -14.46 -36.50 12.04
N GLY A 348 -14.80 -37.77 11.86
CA GLY A 348 -16.20 -38.23 11.82
C GLY A 348 -16.95 -38.01 13.14
N ASP A 349 -16.24 -38.04 14.28
CA ASP A 349 -16.79 -37.84 15.62
C ASP A 349 -16.83 -36.37 16.04
N ALA A 350 -16.08 -35.50 15.36
CA ALA A 350 -15.99 -34.08 15.66
C ALA A 350 -17.28 -33.29 15.41
N ARG A 351 -18.20 -33.84 14.60
CA ARG A 351 -19.54 -33.27 14.33
C ARG A 351 -19.51 -31.77 14.03
N LEU A 352 -18.57 -31.34 13.18
CA LEU A 352 -18.33 -29.93 12.87
C LEU A 352 -19.58 -29.22 12.34
N ASN A 353 -20.35 -29.91 11.51
CA ASN A 353 -21.57 -29.36 10.92
C ASN A 353 -22.69 -29.18 11.96
N SER A 354 -22.96 -30.19 12.79
CA SER A 354 -24.08 -30.11 13.75
C SER A 354 -23.76 -29.34 15.04
N LYS A 355 -22.50 -29.28 15.47
CA LYS A 355 -22.10 -28.60 16.71
C LYS A 355 -21.66 -27.15 16.48
N TYR A 356 -20.99 -26.87 15.35
CA TYR A 356 -20.42 -25.56 15.07
C TYR A 356 -21.02 -24.89 13.83
N SER A 357 -21.99 -25.51 13.13
CA SER A 357 -22.50 -25.03 11.84
C SER A 357 -21.39 -24.80 10.81
N LEU A 358 -20.34 -25.64 10.88
CA LEU A 358 -19.17 -25.57 10.03
C LEU A 358 -19.04 -26.84 9.18
N THR A 359 -18.95 -26.69 7.88
CA THR A 359 -18.66 -27.78 6.94
C THR A 359 -17.15 -27.89 6.76
N LEU A 360 -16.56 -29.03 7.10
CA LEU A 360 -15.14 -29.28 6.86
C LEU A 360 -14.88 -29.51 5.37
N LEU A 361 -14.02 -28.67 4.80
CA LEU A 361 -13.62 -28.73 3.39
C LEU A 361 -12.29 -29.46 3.22
N ALA A 362 -11.32 -29.23 4.11
CA ALA A 362 -9.99 -29.85 4.03
C ALA A 362 -9.28 -29.86 5.40
N VAL A 363 -8.28 -30.75 5.54
CA VAL A 363 -7.39 -30.82 6.71
C VAL A 363 -5.95 -30.83 6.22
N HIS A 364 -5.11 -29.97 6.78
CA HIS A 364 -3.67 -29.94 6.54
C HIS A 364 -2.92 -30.24 7.84
N SER A 365 -2.11 -31.32 7.83
CA SER A 365 -1.29 -31.76 8.97
C SER A 365 0.18 -31.80 8.57
N GLN A 366 1.00 -30.96 9.22
CA GLN A 366 2.49 -30.93 9.17
C GLN A 366 3.15 -31.56 7.93
N GLY A 367 3.02 -30.90 6.76
CA GLY A 367 3.83 -31.22 5.58
C GLY A 367 3.43 -32.49 4.80
N LYS A 368 2.26 -33.08 5.07
CA LYS A 368 1.63 -34.07 4.18
C LYS A 368 0.25 -33.58 3.76
N GLU A 369 0.14 -33.15 2.50
CA GLU A 369 -1.15 -32.97 1.84
C GLU A 369 -1.85 -34.32 1.75
N THR A 370 -2.94 -34.51 2.50
CA THR A 370 -3.81 -35.67 2.33
C THR A 370 -5.11 -35.18 1.73
N THR A 371 -5.27 -35.42 0.43
CA THR A 371 -6.40 -34.93 -0.36
C THR A 371 -7.69 -35.67 0.00
N ALA A 372 -8.77 -34.89 0.04
CA ALA A 372 -10.10 -35.29 0.47
C ALA A 372 -10.86 -36.09 -0.59
N THR A 373 -10.37 -37.26 -0.99
CA THR A 373 -11.16 -38.18 -1.81
C THR A 373 -10.72 -39.62 -1.61
N THR A 374 -11.68 -40.44 -1.16
CA THR A 374 -11.67 -41.90 -0.92
C THR A 374 -11.53 -42.28 0.55
N LYS A 375 -12.57 -42.95 1.09
CA LYS A 375 -12.65 -43.65 2.39
C LYS A 375 -11.42 -43.46 3.29
N GLY A 376 -11.44 -42.45 4.16
CA GLY A 376 -10.33 -42.27 5.11
C GLY A 376 -10.28 -40.94 5.89
N ILE A 377 -11.06 -39.91 5.52
CA ILE A 377 -11.11 -38.67 6.33
C ILE A 377 -11.78 -38.92 7.66
N ASP A 378 -12.87 -39.68 7.69
CA ASP A 378 -13.58 -39.95 8.94
C ASP A 378 -12.68 -40.61 9.97
N ASP A 379 -11.68 -41.41 9.59
CA ASP A 379 -10.68 -42.06 10.47
C ASP A 379 -9.54 -41.15 10.94
N LEU A 380 -9.42 -39.94 10.38
CA LEU A 380 -8.32 -39.04 10.68
C LEU A 380 -8.47 -38.43 12.07
N ILE A 381 -7.40 -38.38 12.85
CA ILE A 381 -7.39 -37.84 14.21
C ILE A 381 -6.76 -36.45 14.17
N PHE A 382 -7.53 -35.47 14.59
CA PHE A 382 -7.09 -34.10 14.75
C PHE A 382 -5.97 -33.98 15.79
N ARG A 383 -4.97 -33.16 15.49
CA ARG A 383 -3.84 -32.86 16.37
C ARG A 383 -3.62 -31.36 16.51
N PRO A 384 -3.00 -30.90 17.60
CA PRO A 384 -2.66 -29.49 17.75
C PRO A 384 -1.66 -29.07 16.67
N GLY A 385 -1.96 -27.98 15.97
CA GLY A 385 -1.22 -27.50 14.80
C GLY A 385 -1.82 -27.89 13.45
N ASP A 386 -2.85 -28.75 13.42
CA ASP A 386 -3.60 -29.04 12.19
C ASP A 386 -4.42 -27.82 11.76
N VAL A 387 -4.45 -27.56 10.46
CA VAL A 387 -5.25 -26.49 9.86
C VAL A 387 -6.47 -27.08 9.16
N LEU A 388 -7.65 -26.67 9.60
CA LEU A 388 -8.94 -27.06 9.04
C LEU A 388 -9.42 -25.95 8.12
N LEU A 389 -9.75 -26.29 6.89
CA LEU A 389 -10.52 -25.41 6.03
C LEU A 389 -11.99 -25.70 6.27
N VAL A 390 -12.75 -24.72 6.73
CA VAL A 390 -14.18 -24.88 7.00
C VAL A 390 -15.00 -23.82 6.27
N GLN A 391 -16.22 -24.17 5.91
CA GLN A 391 -17.22 -23.27 5.35
C GLN A 391 -18.36 -23.11 6.33
N GLY A 392 -18.76 -21.86 6.60
CA GLY A 392 -19.91 -21.59 7.45
C GLY A 392 -20.36 -20.14 7.35
N THR A 393 -21.41 -19.78 8.09
CA THR A 393 -21.89 -18.40 8.11
C THR A 393 -20.92 -17.48 8.87
N HIS A 394 -20.90 -16.18 8.56
CA HIS A 394 -20.05 -15.22 9.28
C HIS A 394 -20.28 -15.25 10.80
N GLN A 395 -21.52 -15.47 11.24
CA GLN A 395 -21.87 -15.62 12.66
C GLN A 395 -21.27 -16.90 13.27
N ALA A 396 -21.37 -18.04 12.60
CA ALA A 396 -20.82 -19.31 13.07
C ALA A 396 -19.29 -19.27 13.23
N ILE A 397 -18.59 -18.65 12.27
CA ILE A 397 -17.13 -18.48 12.32
C ILE A 397 -16.72 -17.54 13.48
N GLN A 398 -17.49 -16.47 13.73
CA GLN A 398 -17.26 -15.55 14.85
C GLN A 398 -17.56 -16.19 16.22
N GLU A 399 -18.55 -17.08 16.32
CA GLU A 399 -18.83 -17.84 17.55
C GLU A 399 -17.69 -18.80 17.88
N VAL A 400 -17.15 -19.49 16.88
CA VAL A 400 -15.97 -20.35 17.04
C VAL A 400 -14.74 -19.54 17.47
N LYS A 401 -14.59 -18.31 16.95
CA LYS A 401 -13.54 -17.36 17.37
C LYS A 401 -13.68 -16.92 18.84
N LYS A 402 -14.90 -16.71 19.32
CA LYS A 402 -15.18 -16.28 20.71
C LYS A 402 -14.99 -17.40 21.75
N THR A 403 -15.18 -18.65 21.34
CA THR A 403 -15.08 -19.81 22.24
C THR A 403 -13.61 -20.14 22.61
N GLY A 404 -12.63 -19.58 21.88
CA GLY A 404 -11.20 -19.64 22.24
C GLY A 404 -10.52 -21.01 22.05
N SER A 405 -11.29 -22.04 21.68
CA SER A 405 -10.81 -23.42 21.48
C SER A 405 -10.22 -23.69 20.10
N LEU A 406 -10.35 -22.77 19.15
CA LEU A 406 -9.86 -22.86 17.77
C LEU A 406 -9.35 -21.50 17.33
N LEU A 407 -8.17 -21.45 16.69
CA LEU A 407 -7.58 -20.20 16.24
C LEU A 407 -7.94 -19.97 14.77
N VAL A 408 -8.86 -19.05 14.49
CA VAL A 408 -9.23 -18.66 13.12
C VAL A 408 -8.06 -17.86 12.52
N LEU A 409 -7.38 -18.42 11.52
CA LEU A 409 -6.21 -17.80 10.88
C LEU A 409 -6.58 -16.74 9.84
N ASP A 410 -7.73 -16.89 9.17
CA ASP A 410 -8.10 -15.99 8.09
C ASP A 410 -9.56 -15.56 8.21
N GLY A 411 -9.76 -14.29 8.58
CA GLY A 411 -11.04 -13.62 8.44
C GLY A 411 -11.10 -13.10 7.02
N GLY A 412 -11.91 -13.74 6.18
CA GLY A 412 -12.13 -13.30 4.80
C GLY A 412 -12.37 -11.79 4.74
N GLU A 413 -11.50 -11.08 4.05
CA GLU A 413 -11.76 -9.68 3.72
C GLU A 413 -13.05 -9.63 2.89
N GLU A 414 -13.96 -8.72 3.27
CA GLU A 414 -15.20 -8.46 2.52
C GLU A 414 -14.85 -8.26 1.04
N LEU A 415 -15.36 -9.12 0.15
CA LEU A 415 -15.12 -9.02 -1.29
C LEU A 415 -15.48 -7.59 -1.76
N PRO A 416 -14.59 -6.92 -2.50
CA PRO A 416 -14.78 -5.52 -2.86
C PRO A 416 -16.07 -5.28 -3.63
N HIS A 417 -16.71 -4.13 -3.40
CA HIS A 417 -17.97 -3.76 -4.03
C HIS A 417 -17.77 -3.32 -5.50
N THR A 418 -17.45 -4.27 -6.40
CA THR A 418 -17.05 -4.01 -7.80
C THR A 418 -18.09 -3.18 -8.59
N LYS A 419 -19.38 -3.30 -8.27
CA LYS A 419 -20.44 -2.51 -8.95
C LYS A 419 -20.33 -1.00 -8.70
N LYS A 420 -19.71 -0.58 -7.59
CA LYS A 420 -19.54 0.83 -7.21
C LYS A 420 -18.18 1.41 -7.60
N ALA A 421 -17.27 0.59 -8.14
CA ALA A 421 -15.97 1.01 -8.65
C ALA A 421 -16.01 2.21 -9.64
N PRO A 422 -16.82 2.19 -10.72
CA PRO A 422 -16.81 3.30 -11.67
C PRO A 422 -17.31 4.61 -11.06
N PHE A 423 -18.27 4.53 -10.14
CA PHE A 423 -18.77 5.70 -9.42
C PHE A 423 -17.71 6.28 -8.48
N ALA A 424 -17.02 5.43 -7.71
CA ALA A 424 -15.93 5.90 -6.84
C ALA A 424 -14.78 6.55 -7.63
N LEU A 425 -14.43 5.98 -8.80
CA LEU A 425 -13.48 6.59 -9.73
C LEU A 425 -13.96 7.95 -10.25
N ALA A 426 -15.23 8.07 -10.62
CA ALA A 426 -15.79 9.33 -11.10
C ALA A 426 -15.75 10.42 -10.00
N VAL A 427 -16.07 10.07 -8.75
CA VAL A 427 -15.97 11.02 -7.63
C VAL A 427 -14.52 11.44 -7.40
N MET A 428 -13.58 10.48 -7.38
CA MET A 428 -12.14 10.80 -7.24
C MET A 428 -11.63 11.69 -8.39
N ALA A 429 -12.01 11.38 -9.63
CA ALA A 429 -11.68 12.20 -10.79
C ALA A 429 -12.27 13.60 -10.69
N ALA A 430 -13.48 13.75 -10.13
CA ALA A 430 -14.08 15.06 -9.89
C ALA A 430 -13.34 15.84 -8.80
N VAL A 431 -13.01 15.22 -7.66
CA VAL A 431 -12.22 15.83 -6.59
C VAL A 431 -10.88 16.37 -7.13
N VAL A 432 -10.17 15.52 -7.87
CA VAL A 432 -8.89 15.88 -8.51
C VAL A 432 -9.11 16.95 -9.57
N GLY A 433 -10.13 16.83 -10.42
CA GLY A 433 -10.43 17.81 -11.48
C GLY A 433 -10.72 19.20 -10.92
N PHE A 434 -11.52 19.31 -9.87
CA PHE A 434 -11.82 20.60 -9.24
C PHE A 434 -10.58 21.27 -8.63
N ALA A 435 -9.71 20.48 -7.97
CA ALA A 435 -8.45 20.98 -7.42
C ALA A 435 -7.44 21.36 -8.54
N ALA A 436 -7.37 20.54 -9.58
CA ALA A 436 -6.51 20.72 -10.76
C ALA A 436 -6.78 22.02 -11.51
N PHE A 437 -8.06 22.36 -11.72
CA PHE A 437 -8.48 23.59 -12.38
C PHE A 437 -8.54 24.80 -11.43
N ASN A 438 -8.12 24.63 -10.18
CA ASN A 438 -8.14 25.65 -9.13
C ASN A 438 -9.53 26.32 -8.96
N ILE A 439 -10.60 25.53 -9.13
CA ILE A 439 -11.99 26.00 -9.01
C ILE A 439 -12.37 26.13 -7.52
N VAL A 440 -11.95 25.15 -6.72
CA VAL A 440 -12.08 25.14 -5.27
C VAL A 440 -10.82 24.54 -4.63
N PRO A 441 -10.45 24.98 -3.41
CA PRO A 441 -9.40 24.35 -2.63
C PRO A 441 -9.64 22.85 -2.45
N ILE A 442 -8.55 22.10 -2.41
CA ILE A 442 -8.59 20.64 -2.35
C ILE A 442 -9.25 20.11 -1.07
N SER A 443 -9.12 20.84 0.03
CA SER A 443 -9.78 20.55 1.29
C SER A 443 -11.30 20.44 1.11
N ILE A 444 -11.89 21.41 0.40
CA ILE A 444 -13.33 21.50 0.14
C ILE A 444 -13.76 20.38 -0.79
N SER A 445 -13.07 20.20 -1.92
CA SER A 445 -13.43 19.16 -2.90
C SER A 445 -13.33 17.77 -2.29
N ALA A 446 -12.28 17.48 -1.51
CA ALA A 446 -12.06 16.19 -0.87
C ALA A 446 -13.10 15.88 0.22
N ILE A 447 -13.49 16.86 1.05
CA ILE A 447 -14.55 16.66 2.06
C ILE A 447 -15.89 16.35 1.39
N ILE A 448 -16.26 17.11 0.36
CA ILE A 448 -17.50 16.87 -0.40
C ILE A 448 -17.44 15.50 -1.06
N GLY A 449 -16.30 15.12 -1.65
CA GLY A 449 -16.08 13.79 -2.22
C GLY A 449 -16.26 12.68 -1.20
N CYS A 450 -15.71 12.82 0.01
CA CYS A 450 -15.90 11.86 1.10
C CYS A 450 -17.37 11.73 1.50
N PHE A 451 -18.08 12.85 1.62
CA PHE A 451 -19.51 12.84 1.90
C PHE A 451 -20.28 12.08 0.83
N VAL A 452 -20.01 12.32 -0.45
CA VAL A 452 -20.65 11.61 -1.57
C VAL A 452 -20.35 10.11 -1.52
N LEU A 453 -19.09 9.72 -1.28
CA LEU A 453 -18.70 8.30 -1.19
C LEU A 453 -19.38 7.56 -0.03
N ILE A 454 -19.57 8.23 1.11
CA ILE A 454 -20.26 7.66 2.27
C ILE A 454 -21.77 7.63 2.03
N ALA A 455 -22.37 8.71 1.54
CA ALA A 455 -23.80 8.83 1.28
C ALA A 455 -24.29 7.82 0.22
N THR A 456 -23.47 7.55 -0.80
CA THR A 456 -23.78 6.56 -1.84
C THR A 456 -23.44 5.12 -1.42
N GLY A 457 -22.86 4.94 -0.23
CA GLY A 457 -22.46 3.64 0.31
C GLY A 457 -21.34 2.97 -0.47
N CYS A 458 -20.48 3.75 -1.15
CA CYS A 458 -19.20 3.26 -1.67
C CYS A 458 -18.25 2.93 -0.52
N LEU A 459 -18.37 3.65 0.59
CA LEU A 459 -17.59 3.47 1.81
C LEU A 459 -18.51 3.49 3.03
N ARG A 460 -18.29 2.58 4.00
CA ARG A 460 -18.99 2.61 5.29
C ARG A 460 -18.22 3.49 6.28
N TRP A 461 -18.92 4.04 7.28
CA TRP A 461 -18.29 4.84 8.34
C TRP A 461 -17.12 4.14 9.04
N ARG A 462 -17.27 2.83 9.31
CA ARG A 462 -16.20 2.01 9.89
C ARG A 462 -14.93 2.04 9.04
N ASP A 463 -15.06 1.87 7.73
CA ASP A 463 -13.92 1.91 6.80
C ASP A 463 -13.33 3.31 6.68
N ALA A 464 -14.16 4.36 6.69
CA ALA A 464 -13.70 5.74 6.72
C ALA A 464 -12.87 6.02 7.99
N THR A 465 -13.33 5.58 9.16
CA THR A 465 -12.57 5.76 10.41
C THR A 465 -11.28 4.95 10.45
N HIS A 466 -11.26 3.75 9.84
CA HIS A 466 -10.04 2.95 9.74
C HIS A 466 -9.05 3.50 8.69
N ALA A 467 -9.53 4.27 7.71
CA ALA A 467 -8.67 4.92 6.73
C ALA A 467 -7.83 6.04 7.35
N LEU A 468 -8.30 6.66 8.43
CA LEU A 468 -7.60 7.74 9.10
C LEU A 468 -6.40 7.21 9.90
N SER A 469 -5.23 7.81 9.69
CA SER A 469 -4.01 7.45 10.40
C SER A 469 -3.76 8.43 11.54
N ALA A 470 -3.90 7.97 12.77
CA ALA A 470 -3.54 8.76 13.96
C ALA A 470 -2.09 9.26 13.89
N GLN A 471 -1.18 8.45 13.34
CA GLN A 471 0.21 8.84 13.09
C GLN A 471 0.31 10.08 12.20
N VAL A 472 -0.41 10.12 11.07
CA VAL A 472 -0.39 11.27 10.15
C VAL A 472 -1.02 12.50 10.80
N ILE A 473 -2.11 12.33 11.56
CA ILE A 473 -2.77 13.44 12.25
C ILE A 473 -1.83 14.07 13.29
N PHE A 474 -1.31 13.26 14.22
CA PHE A 474 -0.47 13.77 15.30
C PHE A 474 0.86 14.32 14.80
N ILE A 475 1.46 13.72 13.76
CA ILE A 475 2.70 14.26 13.21
C ILE A 475 2.45 15.64 12.61
N ILE A 476 1.41 15.85 11.79
CA ILE A 476 1.10 17.16 11.21
C ILE A 476 0.89 18.20 12.30
N VAL A 477 0.08 17.90 13.32
CA VAL A 477 -0.20 18.85 14.41
C VAL A 477 1.07 19.20 15.21
N ALA A 478 1.84 18.19 15.64
CA ALA A 478 3.08 18.42 16.40
C ALA A 478 4.11 19.20 15.58
N SER A 479 4.09 18.99 14.26
CA SER A 479 4.98 19.63 13.31
C SER A 479 4.68 21.10 13.09
N LEU A 480 3.40 21.45 12.92
CA LEU A 480 2.95 22.83 12.85
C LEU A 480 3.27 23.56 14.15
N ALA A 481 3.05 22.91 15.30
CA ALA A 481 3.41 23.46 16.61
C ALA A 481 4.94 23.68 16.74
N LEU A 482 5.75 22.70 16.36
CA LEU A 482 7.21 22.79 16.42
C LEU A 482 7.77 23.85 15.45
N GLY A 483 7.24 23.92 14.23
CA GLY A 483 7.61 24.93 13.24
C GLY A 483 7.28 26.35 13.71
N ALA A 484 6.07 26.55 14.24
CA ALA A 484 5.66 27.84 14.81
C ALA A 484 6.56 28.25 16.01
N ALA A 485 6.92 27.29 16.86
CA ALA A 485 7.85 27.52 17.96
C ALA A 485 9.25 27.91 17.44
N LEU A 486 9.81 27.13 16.50
CA LEU A 486 11.14 27.37 15.91
C LEU A 486 11.27 28.75 15.26
N MET A 487 10.23 29.18 14.54
CA MET A 487 10.20 30.48 13.89
C MET A 487 10.06 31.61 14.91
N SER A 488 9.11 31.47 15.84
CA SER A 488 8.82 32.52 16.83
C SER A 488 10.00 32.77 17.77
N THR A 489 10.75 31.72 18.14
CA THR A 489 11.92 31.86 19.01
C THR A 489 13.21 32.19 18.25
N GLY A 490 13.19 32.25 16.92
CA GLY A 490 14.39 32.47 16.10
C GLY A 490 15.34 31.25 15.98
N GLY A 491 14.89 30.06 16.38
CA GLY A 491 15.67 28.82 16.26
C GLY A 491 15.90 28.40 14.80
N ALA A 492 14.88 28.59 13.95
CA ALA A 492 15.01 28.34 12.50
C ALA A 492 16.06 29.26 11.85
N VAL A 493 16.09 30.54 12.23
CA VAL A 493 17.08 31.52 11.76
C VAL A 493 18.50 31.12 12.20
N TYR A 494 18.67 30.61 13.41
CA TYR A 494 19.96 30.11 13.89
C TYR A 494 20.47 28.93 13.04
N LEU A 495 19.62 27.93 12.79
CA LEU A 495 19.96 26.78 11.95
C LEU A 495 20.27 27.19 10.50
N ALA A 496 19.48 28.13 9.96
CA ALA A 496 19.72 28.68 8.63
C ALA A 496 21.07 29.40 8.54
N ASN A 497 21.44 30.20 9.54
CA ASN A 497 22.74 30.87 9.57
C ASN A 497 23.89 29.86 9.64
N LEU A 498 23.77 28.83 10.47
CA LEU A 498 24.79 27.76 10.55
C LEU A 498 24.96 27.07 9.19
N PHE A 499 23.85 26.77 8.52
CA PHE A 499 23.86 26.17 7.19
C PHE A 499 24.49 27.10 6.14
N VAL A 500 24.03 28.35 6.07
CA VAL A 500 24.53 29.36 5.11
C VAL A 500 26.01 29.64 5.29
N VAL A 501 26.51 29.72 6.52
CA VAL A 501 27.94 29.87 6.82
C VAL A 501 28.72 28.66 6.33
N SER A 502 28.19 27.45 6.54
CA SER A 502 28.83 26.20 6.09
C SER A 502 28.87 26.08 4.56
N THR A 503 27.93 26.71 3.86
CA THR A 503 27.85 26.72 2.40
C THR A 503 28.33 28.04 1.79
N TYR A 504 29.05 28.87 2.55
CA TYR A 504 29.51 30.17 2.07
C TYR A 504 30.44 30.03 0.88
N GLY A 505 30.23 30.84 -0.17
CA GLY A 505 31.02 30.82 -1.39
C GLY A 505 30.54 29.85 -2.48
N PHE A 506 29.53 29.01 -2.20
CA PHE A 506 28.90 28.19 -3.24
C PHE A 506 27.77 28.94 -3.97
N PRO A 507 27.55 28.65 -5.27
CA PRO A 507 26.40 29.19 -6.00
C PRO A 507 25.06 28.73 -5.41
N PRO A 508 23.98 29.53 -5.50
CA PRO A 508 22.69 29.19 -4.89
C PRO A 508 22.13 27.82 -5.29
N GLY A 509 22.29 27.40 -6.56
CA GLY A 509 21.89 26.08 -7.02
C GLY A 509 22.64 24.93 -6.33
N VAL A 510 23.91 25.11 -5.98
CA VAL A 510 24.70 24.14 -5.20
C VAL A 510 24.22 24.10 -3.75
N VAL A 511 23.94 25.25 -3.15
CA VAL A 511 23.39 25.34 -1.78
C VAL A 511 22.05 24.60 -1.69
N LEU A 512 21.17 24.80 -2.69
CA LEU A 512 19.92 24.07 -2.84
C LEU A 512 20.14 22.56 -2.97
N GLY A 513 21.11 22.14 -3.79
CA GLY A 513 21.48 20.74 -3.94
C GLY A 513 21.95 20.11 -2.62
N ILE A 514 22.79 20.81 -1.85
CA ILE A 514 23.26 20.36 -0.53
C ILE A 514 22.10 20.22 0.44
N LEU A 515 21.16 21.17 0.44
CA LEU A 515 19.96 21.10 1.29
C LEU A 515 19.11 19.87 0.93
N MET A 516 18.81 19.69 -0.36
CA MET A 516 18.04 18.54 -0.86
C MET A 516 18.72 17.22 -0.49
N PHE A 517 20.04 17.13 -0.66
CA PHE A 517 20.82 15.93 -0.34
C PHE A 517 20.81 15.63 1.15
N SER A 518 20.92 16.67 1.98
CA SER A 518 20.86 16.56 3.44
C SER A 518 19.49 16.02 3.89
N MET A 519 18.40 16.48 3.27
CA MET A 519 17.06 15.93 3.50
C MET A 519 16.91 14.49 2.99
N ALA A 520 17.55 14.15 1.86
CA ALA A 520 17.60 12.78 1.35
C ALA A 520 18.33 11.82 2.30
N ILE A 521 19.41 12.26 2.94
CA ILE A 521 20.08 11.47 3.98
C ILE A 521 19.16 11.33 5.19
N LEU A 522 18.58 12.44 5.67
CA LEU A 522 17.74 12.47 6.85
C LEU A 522 16.52 11.55 6.72
N THR A 523 15.86 11.56 5.55
CA THR A 523 14.67 10.73 5.28
C THR A 523 14.96 9.23 5.18
N ASN A 524 16.22 8.84 4.96
CA ASN A 524 16.61 7.43 4.97
C ASN A 524 16.95 6.91 6.38
N VAL A 525 17.04 7.80 7.37
CA VAL A 525 17.32 7.50 8.79
C VAL A 525 16.09 7.71 9.67
N ILE A 526 15.24 8.67 9.33
CA ILE A 526 14.05 9.10 10.07
C ILE A 526 12.86 9.10 9.10
N SER A 527 11.63 9.00 9.59
CA SER A 527 10.44 9.05 8.73
C SER A 527 10.39 10.29 7.80
N ASN A 528 9.90 10.10 6.57
CA ASN A 528 9.76 11.16 5.56
C ASN A 528 9.00 12.39 6.08
N ASN A 529 7.91 12.15 6.83
CA ASN A 529 7.11 13.21 7.42
C ASN A 529 7.94 14.04 8.42
N ALA A 530 8.76 13.41 9.26
CA ALA A 530 9.61 14.14 10.20
C ALA A 530 10.68 14.99 9.49
N ALA A 531 11.30 14.45 8.43
CA ALA A 531 12.28 15.18 7.64
C ALA A 531 11.66 16.42 6.97
N ALA A 532 10.48 16.26 6.37
CA ALA A 532 9.71 17.37 5.78
C ALA A 532 9.43 18.49 6.77
N VAL A 533 8.94 18.13 7.95
CA VAL A 533 8.49 19.07 8.99
C VAL A 533 9.60 19.95 9.49
N ILE A 534 10.75 19.35 9.73
CA ILE A 534 11.90 20.04 10.28
C ILE A 534 12.61 20.80 9.18
N GLY A 535 12.69 20.20 7.99
CA GLY A 535 13.33 20.79 6.82
C GLY A 535 12.65 22.07 6.34
N THR A 536 11.31 22.12 6.30
CA THR A 536 10.61 23.25 5.65
C THR A 536 10.86 24.60 6.33
N PRO A 537 10.69 24.78 7.65
CA PRO A 537 10.99 26.06 8.32
C PRO A 537 12.46 26.48 8.17
N ILE A 538 13.37 25.51 8.16
CA ILE A 538 14.81 25.74 7.97
C ILE A 538 15.06 26.22 6.53
N ALA A 539 14.45 25.58 5.53
CA ALA A 539 14.56 25.95 4.13
C ALA A 539 14.03 27.35 3.83
N VAL A 540 12.87 27.70 4.41
CA VAL A 540 12.31 29.05 4.34
C VAL A 540 13.29 30.07 4.90
N SER A 541 13.86 29.78 6.08
CA SER A 541 14.84 30.66 6.72
C SER A 541 16.15 30.78 5.92
N ILE A 542 16.63 29.70 5.31
CA ILE A 542 17.82 29.70 4.44
C ILE A 542 17.58 30.59 3.22
N ALA A 543 16.45 30.41 2.52
CA ALA A 543 16.12 31.20 1.34
C ALA A 543 16.03 32.70 1.65
N GLN A 544 15.33 33.05 2.75
CA GLN A 544 15.23 34.43 3.22
C GLN A 544 16.61 35.02 3.56
N ARG A 545 17.50 34.24 4.19
CA ARG A 545 18.84 34.70 4.54
C ARG A 545 19.74 34.92 3.32
N LEU A 546 19.57 34.11 2.28
CA LEU A 546 20.28 34.25 1.01
C LEU A 546 19.65 35.32 0.09
N GLY A 547 18.48 35.87 0.44
CA GLY A 547 17.75 36.80 -0.42
C GLY A 547 17.20 36.15 -1.69
N MET A 548 16.97 34.83 -1.66
CA MET A 548 16.53 34.04 -2.81
C MET A 548 15.03 33.72 -2.71
N PRO A 549 14.37 33.36 -3.84
CA PRO A 549 13.00 32.85 -3.80
C PRO A 549 12.88 31.65 -2.86
N VAL A 550 11.84 31.64 -2.02
CA VAL A 550 11.62 30.60 -0.99
C VAL A 550 11.17 29.27 -1.60
N GLU A 551 10.36 29.35 -2.65
CA GLU A 551 9.75 28.23 -3.35
C GLU A 551 10.73 27.09 -3.72
N PRO A 552 11.87 27.33 -4.41
CA PRO A 552 12.80 26.26 -4.77
C PRO A 552 13.45 25.57 -3.57
N PHE A 553 13.64 26.27 -2.44
CA PHE A 553 14.19 25.67 -1.22
C PHE A 553 13.15 24.80 -0.49
N VAL A 554 11.89 25.21 -0.50
CA VAL A 554 10.77 24.38 -0.01
C VAL A 554 10.64 23.11 -0.87
N LEU A 555 10.70 23.24 -2.20
CA LEU A 555 10.69 22.09 -3.11
C LEU A 555 11.92 21.18 -2.91
N ALA A 556 13.08 21.74 -2.58
CA ALA A 556 14.26 20.95 -2.25
C ALA A 556 14.04 20.06 -1.00
N VAL A 557 13.33 20.58 0.02
CA VAL A 557 12.91 19.76 1.17
C VAL A 557 11.87 18.74 0.77
N LEU A 558 10.85 19.13 0.01
CA LEU A 558 9.80 18.24 -0.48
C LEU A 558 10.39 17.04 -1.21
N PHE A 559 11.24 17.29 -2.20
CA PHE A 559 11.88 16.24 -2.96
C PHE A 559 12.83 15.43 -2.09
N GLY A 560 13.73 16.08 -1.35
CA GLY A 560 14.68 15.40 -0.47
C GLY A 560 14.01 14.46 0.52
N ALA A 561 12.90 14.88 1.13
CA ALA A 561 12.11 14.05 2.06
C ALA A 561 11.43 12.84 1.37
N ASN A 562 11.22 12.87 0.05
CA ASN A 562 10.67 11.75 -0.71
C ASN A 562 11.74 10.82 -1.33
N LEU A 563 13.04 11.16 -1.26
CA LEU A 563 14.14 10.33 -1.79
C LEU A 563 14.49 9.11 -0.89
N SER A 564 13.47 8.44 -0.36
CA SER A 564 13.54 7.29 0.55
C SER A 564 13.71 5.96 -0.23
N TYR A 565 14.72 5.87 -1.09
CA TYR A 565 14.96 4.68 -1.93
C TYR A 565 16.03 3.73 -1.36
N ALA A 566 16.98 4.26 -0.59
CA ALA A 566 18.21 3.55 -0.22
C ALA A 566 18.01 2.52 0.91
N THR A 567 17.06 2.76 1.81
CA THR A 567 16.78 1.85 2.92
C THR A 567 15.32 1.37 2.92
N PRO A 568 15.08 0.11 3.31
CA PRO A 568 13.72 -0.41 3.38
C PRO A 568 12.94 0.19 4.56
N MET A 569 13.63 0.60 5.62
CA MET A 569 13.03 1.18 6.83
C MET A 569 12.53 2.61 6.62
N ALA A 570 13.07 3.33 5.62
CA ALA A 570 12.68 4.71 5.35
C ALA A 570 11.19 4.88 5.06
N TYR A 571 10.57 3.87 4.44
CA TYR A 571 9.17 3.97 4.05
C TYR A 571 8.42 2.65 4.15
N GLN A 572 7.18 2.69 4.65
CA GLN A 572 6.39 1.49 4.95
C GLN A 572 6.19 0.59 3.73
N THR A 573 6.00 1.14 2.53
CA THR A 573 5.83 0.32 1.32
C THR A 573 7.10 -0.41 0.92
N ASN A 574 8.29 0.13 1.22
CA ASN A 574 9.55 -0.56 0.96
C ASN A 574 9.68 -1.81 1.84
N LEU A 575 9.18 -1.79 3.08
CA LEU A 575 9.13 -2.98 3.94
C LEU A 575 8.18 -4.05 3.40
N LEU A 576 7.00 -3.66 2.90
CA LEU A 576 6.07 -4.59 2.27
C LEU A 576 6.72 -5.28 1.07
N VAL A 577 7.38 -4.50 0.21
CA VAL A 577 8.12 -5.01 -0.95
C VAL A 577 9.30 -5.89 -0.53
N MET A 578 10.06 -5.48 0.49
CA MET A 578 11.18 -6.24 1.05
C MET A 578 10.74 -7.65 1.46
N ASN A 579 9.66 -7.71 2.26
CA ASN A 579 9.13 -8.97 2.77
C ASN A 579 8.52 -9.84 1.66
N ALA A 580 7.73 -9.24 0.77
CA ALA A 580 7.07 -9.95 -0.32
C ALA A 580 8.05 -10.47 -1.39
N GLY A 581 9.12 -9.72 -1.68
CA GLY A 581 10.14 -10.09 -2.66
C GLY A 581 11.33 -10.86 -2.10
N GLY A 582 11.40 -11.07 -0.78
CA GLY A 582 12.55 -11.72 -0.13
C GLY A 582 13.86 -10.94 -0.23
N TYR A 583 13.79 -9.61 -0.35
CA TYR A 583 14.97 -8.76 -0.50
C TYR A 583 15.73 -8.61 0.80
N LYS A 584 17.05 -8.43 0.69
CA LYS A 584 17.91 -8.04 1.81
C LYS A 584 18.12 -6.53 1.82
N PHE A 585 18.54 -5.99 2.96
CA PHE A 585 18.90 -4.57 3.10
C PHE A 585 19.90 -4.10 2.03
N ILE A 586 20.91 -4.92 1.73
CA ILE A 586 21.92 -4.60 0.70
C ILE A 586 21.34 -4.49 -0.70
N ASP A 587 20.25 -5.20 -1.01
CA ASP A 587 19.60 -5.14 -2.32
C ASP A 587 18.96 -3.76 -2.52
N PHE A 588 18.36 -3.18 -1.46
CA PHE A 588 17.86 -1.80 -1.44
C PHE A 588 18.97 -0.77 -1.59
N VAL A 589 20.09 -0.92 -0.87
CA VAL A 589 21.21 0.02 -0.99
C VAL A 589 21.77 0.01 -2.42
N LYS A 590 21.94 -1.17 -3.02
CA LYS A 590 22.51 -1.36 -4.36
C LYS A 590 21.68 -0.70 -5.47
N VAL A 591 20.36 -0.67 -5.32
CA VAL A 591 19.43 -0.09 -6.30
C VAL A 591 19.04 1.34 -5.94
N GLY A 592 18.74 1.59 -4.67
CA GLY A 592 18.22 2.83 -4.16
C GLY A 592 19.25 3.95 -4.14
N VAL A 593 20.51 3.69 -3.76
CA VAL A 593 21.54 4.75 -3.71
C VAL A 593 21.80 5.34 -5.10
N PRO A 594 22.03 4.55 -6.17
CA PRO A 594 22.15 5.11 -7.52
C PRO A 594 20.91 5.89 -7.93
N LEU A 595 19.71 5.39 -7.64
CA LEU A 595 18.46 6.09 -7.95
C LEU A 595 18.35 7.42 -7.20
N THR A 596 18.70 7.47 -5.92
CA THR A 596 18.74 8.69 -5.10
C THR A 596 19.71 9.70 -5.70
N ILE A 597 20.90 9.29 -6.15
CA ILE A 597 21.87 10.20 -6.76
C ILE A 597 21.37 10.74 -8.11
N ILE A 598 20.81 9.88 -8.96
CA ILE A 598 20.26 10.28 -10.26
C ILE A 598 19.13 11.29 -10.07
N THR A 599 18.18 10.97 -9.18
CA THR A 599 17.01 11.82 -8.92
C THR A 599 17.41 13.14 -8.24
N TRP A 600 18.31 13.10 -7.26
CA TRP A 600 18.86 14.29 -6.61
C TRP A 600 19.55 15.23 -7.60
N ALA A 601 20.46 14.71 -8.43
CA ALA A 601 21.21 15.53 -9.39
C ALA A 601 20.27 16.16 -10.44
N MET A 602 19.32 15.37 -10.95
CA MET A 602 18.34 15.84 -11.93
C MET A 602 17.39 16.89 -11.34
N LEU A 603 16.83 16.66 -10.16
CA LEU A 603 15.92 17.62 -9.51
C LEU A 603 16.64 18.91 -9.12
N THR A 604 17.87 18.80 -8.60
CA THR A 604 18.71 19.97 -8.31
C THR A 604 18.98 20.78 -9.59
N GLY A 605 19.34 20.11 -10.68
CA GLY A 605 19.56 20.76 -11.98
C GLY A 605 18.29 21.41 -12.53
N MET A 606 17.15 20.72 -12.46
CA MET A 606 15.86 21.25 -12.92
C MET A 606 15.42 22.46 -12.11
N LEU A 607 15.51 22.41 -10.77
CA LEU A 607 15.17 23.55 -9.92
C LEU A 607 16.12 24.73 -10.17
N THR A 608 17.42 24.47 -10.32
CA THR A 608 18.40 25.52 -10.64
C THR A 608 18.08 26.19 -11.98
N TRP A 609 17.68 25.39 -12.98
CA TRP A 609 17.33 25.89 -14.31
C TRP A 609 16.01 26.69 -14.32
N ILE A 610 14.94 26.15 -13.71
CA ILE A 610 13.61 26.77 -13.66
C ILE A 610 13.65 28.11 -12.92
N TYR A 611 14.34 28.16 -11.78
CA TYR A 611 14.40 29.35 -10.92
C TYR A 611 15.65 30.21 -11.15
N GLN A 612 16.47 29.90 -12.18
CA GLN A 612 17.65 30.67 -12.59
C GLN A 612 18.69 30.90 -11.47
N LEU A 613 19.00 29.84 -10.70
CA LEU A 613 19.83 29.89 -9.49
C LEU A 613 21.33 29.64 -9.75
N TYR A 614 21.90 30.27 -10.78
CA TYR A 614 23.27 30.00 -11.27
C TYR A 614 24.39 30.54 -10.39
#